data_AF-A0A7C3Z2Y7-F1
#
_entry.id   AF-A0A7C3Z2Y7-F1
#
_cell.length_a   1.000
_cell.length_b   1.000
_cell.length_c   1.000
_cell.angle_alpha   90.00
_cell.angle_beta   90.00
_cell.angle_gamma   90.00
#
_symmetry.space_group_name_H-M   'P 1'
#
loop_
_entity.id
_entity.type
_entity.pdbx_description
1 polymer ?
#
loop_
_entity_poly.entity_id
_entity_poly.type
_entity_poly.pdbx_seq_one_letter_code
_entity_poly.pdbx_strand_id
1 'polypeptide(L)'
;LVRLADELRAVIMVETSPELLQAALPEPRVFHLSGLGAALTADALYDAALAHLERGVSADLGMLWPQAAPGKNGVPVYVDLSLGQALNLAAPADKDRARRALLLALAAPGRAAFSGAGAAQAPVAHYGDFFSWLGDRQAFRKFWGEEINPRPYSFSEWLLATRTLPAQFLGLADRGHLGPGARADLALFDWPPGAGDRWPDQVRRCRTLIKGGTVVMENYNLVRPDVPKITWYRRTGAESPALVEELCRYRSFRPENLWAAVDLKAAAWMEV
;
A
#
# COMPACT_ATOMS: atom_id res chain seq x y z
N LEU A 1 4.73 10.66 18.80
CA LEU A 1 4.96 9.41 18.02
C LEU A 1 5.83 8.41 18.77
N VAL A 2 7.09 8.72 19.11
CA VAL A 2 7.98 7.80 19.86
C VAL A 2 7.32 7.25 21.12
N ARG A 3 6.91 8.14 22.03
CA ARG A 3 6.19 7.75 23.26
C ARG A 3 4.97 6.88 23.01
N LEU A 4 4.18 7.19 21.97
CA LEU A 4 2.98 6.42 21.63
C LEU A 4 3.35 5.02 21.07
N ALA A 5 4.39 4.93 20.25
CA ALA A 5 4.91 3.67 19.74
C ALA A 5 5.43 2.78 20.86
N ASP A 6 6.13 3.37 21.85
CA ASP A 6 6.64 2.66 23.03
C ASP A 6 5.50 2.15 23.91
N GLU A 7 4.51 3.00 24.20
CA GLU A 7 3.31 2.65 24.99
C GLU A 7 2.51 1.53 24.30
N LEU A 8 2.33 1.59 22.98
CA LEU A 8 1.58 0.59 22.22
C LEU A 8 2.42 -0.64 21.83
N ARG A 9 3.74 -0.60 22.04
CA ARG A 9 4.71 -1.59 21.56
C ARG A 9 4.49 -1.94 20.08
N ALA A 10 4.24 -0.91 19.26
CA ALA A 10 3.83 -1.04 17.87
C ALA A 10 4.37 0.10 17.00
N VAL A 11 4.59 -0.18 15.72
CA VAL A 11 4.85 0.85 14.72
C VAL A 11 3.55 1.61 14.46
N ILE A 12 3.59 2.94 14.55
CA ILE A 12 2.43 3.79 14.31
C ILE A 12 2.29 4.08 12.82
N MET A 13 1.19 3.66 12.21
CA MET A 13 0.84 4.09 10.86
C MET A 13 0.24 5.48 10.90
N VAL A 14 0.81 6.41 10.14
CA VAL A 14 0.38 7.80 10.06
C VAL A 14 0.04 8.10 8.61
N GLU A 15 -1.18 8.56 8.36
CA GLU A 15 -1.58 9.05 7.05
C GLU A 15 -0.74 10.27 6.67
N THR A 16 -0.14 10.24 5.48
CA THR A 16 0.77 11.29 5.04
C THR A 16 -0.01 12.52 4.64
N SER A 17 0.35 13.67 5.20
CA SER A 17 -0.11 15.00 4.76
C SER A 17 1.06 15.88 4.31
N PRO A 18 0.81 16.96 3.53
CA PRO A 18 1.83 17.95 3.20
C PRO A 18 2.57 18.51 4.42
N GLU A 19 1.83 18.82 5.49
CA GLU A 19 2.36 19.37 6.74
C GLU A 19 3.26 18.34 7.45
N LEU A 20 2.87 17.07 7.43
CA LEU A 20 3.67 16.00 8.02
C LEU A 20 5.00 15.82 7.30
N LEU A 21 5.02 15.91 5.96
CA LEU A 21 6.26 15.80 5.18
C LEU A 21 7.24 16.94 5.47
N GLN A 22 6.74 18.13 5.80
CA GLN A 22 7.56 19.29 6.16
C GLN A 22 8.01 19.28 7.62
N ALA A 23 7.39 18.45 8.46
CA ALA A 23 7.72 18.37 9.88
C ALA A 23 9.05 17.65 10.14
N ALA A 24 9.68 17.99 11.26
CA ALA A 24 10.81 17.23 11.79
C ALA A 24 10.29 15.90 12.37
N LEU A 25 10.38 14.84 11.56
CA LEU A 25 9.94 13.51 11.97
C LEU A 25 10.96 12.85 12.93
N PRO A 26 10.47 12.07 13.93
CA PRO A 26 11.31 11.39 14.91
C PRO A 26 12.08 10.21 14.27
N GLU A 27 12.66 9.34 15.10
CA GLU A 27 13.41 8.18 14.61
C GLU A 27 12.58 7.32 13.62
N PRO A 28 13.11 6.97 12.44
CA PRO A 28 12.37 6.29 11.37
C PRO A 28 11.70 4.96 11.73
N ARG A 29 12.16 4.29 12.79
CA ARG A 29 11.71 2.94 13.16
C ARG A 29 10.39 2.91 13.92
N VAL A 30 9.91 4.04 14.44
CA VAL A 30 8.73 4.07 15.31
C VAL A 30 7.42 4.32 14.56
N PHE A 31 7.48 4.65 13.27
CA PHE A 31 6.30 4.99 12.48
C PHE A 31 6.42 4.59 11.01
N HIS A 32 5.27 4.57 10.35
CA HIS A 32 5.11 4.27 8.94
C HIS A 32 4.28 5.37 8.29
N LEU A 33 4.75 5.94 7.17
CA LEU A 33 4.01 6.93 6.39
C LEU A 33 3.11 6.22 5.38
N SER A 34 1.81 6.33 5.57
CA SER A 34 0.84 5.73 4.66
C SER A 34 0.40 6.71 3.59
N GLY A 35 0.29 6.26 2.34
CA GLY A 35 -0.29 7.03 1.26
C GLY A 35 0.52 8.25 0.82
N LEU A 36 1.85 8.15 0.73
CA LEU A 36 2.73 9.29 0.39
C LEU A 36 2.24 10.13 -0.79
N GLY A 37 1.81 9.47 -1.86
CA GLY A 37 1.39 10.06 -3.12
C GLY A 37 0.25 11.06 -2.95
N ALA A 38 -0.66 10.85 -2.00
CA ALA A 38 -1.76 11.77 -1.74
C ALA A 38 -1.25 13.15 -1.25
N ALA A 39 -0.11 13.18 -0.56
CA ALA A 39 0.51 14.39 -0.03
C ALA A 39 1.44 15.12 -1.01
N LEU A 40 1.77 14.55 -2.18
CA LEU A 40 2.72 15.13 -3.13
C LEU A 40 2.10 16.21 -4.03
N THR A 41 1.56 17.26 -3.42
CA THR A 41 0.89 18.36 -4.13
C THR A 41 1.85 19.37 -4.77
N ALA A 42 3.12 19.37 -4.38
CA ALA A 42 4.15 20.27 -4.88
C ALA A 42 5.53 19.59 -4.95
N ASP A 43 6.45 20.12 -5.73
CA ASP A 43 7.79 19.55 -5.94
C ASP A 43 8.62 19.55 -4.65
N ALA A 44 8.51 20.60 -3.82
CA ALA A 44 9.16 20.64 -2.51
C ALA A 44 8.71 19.51 -1.57
N LEU A 45 7.48 19.00 -1.73
CA LEU A 45 6.97 17.87 -0.94
C LEU A 45 7.51 16.53 -1.47
N TYR A 46 7.76 16.44 -2.78
CA TYR A 46 8.47 15.30 -3.37
C TYR A 46 9.90 15.21 -2.79
N ASP A 47 10.63 16.32 -2.75
CA ASP A 47 12.00 16.34 -2.21
C ASP A 47 12.01 15.98 -0.72
N ALA A 48 11.05 16.50 0.06
CA ALA A 48 10.90 16.16 1.47
C ALA A 48 10.59 14.66 1.67
N ALA A 49 9.68 14.09 0.87
CA ALA A 49 9.35 12.67 0.92
C ALA A 49 10.57 11.80 0.58
N LEU A 50 11.34 12.17 -0.46
CA LEU A 50 12.56 11.48 -0.83
C LEU A 50 13.58 11.50 0.31
N ALA A 51 13.80 12.66 0.93
CA ALA A 51 14.70 12.79 2.08
C ALA A 51 14.28 11.90 3.27
N HIS A 52 12.98 11.76 3.54
CA HIS A 52 12.49 10.84 4.59
C HIS A 52 12.75 9.38 4.24
N LEU A 53 12.52 8.96 2.99
CA LEU A 53 12.86 7.60 2.52
C LEU A 53 14.36 7.33 2.58
N GLU A 54 15.19 8.32 2.26
CA GLU A 54 16.65 8.24 2.33
C GLU A 54 17.15 8.01 3.76
N ARG A 55 16.51 8.69 4.73
CA ARG A 55 16.71 8.49 6.18
C ARG A 55 16.22 7.14 6.69
N GLY A 56 15.51 6.35 5.89
CA GLY A 56 15.02 5.02 6.24
C GLY A 56 13.63 5.00 6.86
N VAL A 57 12.82 6.06 6.68
CA VAL A 57 11.42 6.06 7.08
C VAL A 57 10.66 5.04 6.24
N SER A 58 9.93 4.15 6.90
CA SER A 58 9.07 3.19 6.21
C SER A 58 7.84 3.89 5.65
N ALA A 59 7.45 3.56 4.41
CA ALA A 59 6.30 4.18 3.78
C ALA A 59 5.63 3.31 2.73
N ASP A 60 4.38 3.62 2.40
CA ASP A 60 3.67 3.15 1.22
C ASP A 60 3.31 4.32 0.27
N LEU A 61 3.29 4.04 -1.03
CA LEU A 61 3.27 5.09 -2.06
C LEU A 61 1.92 5.78 -2.27
N GLY A 62 0.79 5.14 -2.00
CA GLY A 62 -0.54 5.69 -2.27
C GLY A 62 -0.73 6.18 -3.71
N MET A 63 -0.40 5.33 -4.69
CA MET A 63 -0.46 5.68 -6.11
C MET A 63 -1.85 6.18 -6.51
N LEU A 64 -1.90 7.18 -7.38
CA LEU A 64 -3.13 7.76 -7.92
C LEU A 64 -3.22 7.51 -9.43
N TRP A 65 -4.43 7.25 -9.92
CA TRP A 65 -4.68 7.17 -11.35
C TRP A 65 -4.64 8.59 -11.96
N PRO A 66 -3.81 8.84 -12.98
CA PRO A 66 -3.58 10.19 -13.51
C PRO A 66 -4.70 10.72 -14.41
N GLN A 67 -5.72 9.91 -14.74
CA GLN A 67 -6.82 10.30 -15.63
C GLN A 67 -8.16 10.25 -14.89
N ALA A 68 -9.13 11.04 -15.36
CA ALA A 68 -10.47 11.00 -14.81
C ALA A 68 -11.09 9.61 -15.05
N ALA A 69 -11.67 9.02 -14.02
CA ALA A 69 -12.40 7.77 -14.17
C ALA A 69 -13.66 8.01 -15.03
N PRO A 70 -13.91 7.21 -16.08
CA PRO A 70 -15.12 7.33 -16.88
C PRO A 70 -16.36 7.07 -16.02
N GLY A 71 -17.44 7.81 -16.26
CA GLY A 71 -18.72 7.64 -15.55
C GLY A 71 -18.86 8.39 -14.23
N LYS A 72 -17.86 9.17 -13.79
CA LYS A 72 -18.07 10.14 -12.71
C LYS A 72 -18.85 11.34 -13.25
N ASN A 73 -20.01 11.63 -12.68
CA ASN A 73 -20.88 12.76 -13.05
C ASN A 73 -20.39 14.12 -12.54
N GLY A 74 -19.17 14.18 -11.98
CA GLY A 74 -18.57 15.40 -11.43
C GLY A 74 -19.18 15.86 -10.10
N VAL A 75 -20.18 15.15 -9.55
CA VAL A 75 -20.75 15.48 -8.25
C VAL A 75 -19.75 15.09 -7.18
N PRO A 76 -19.22 16.05 -6.40
CA PRO A 76 -18.27 15.74 -5.37
C PRO A 76 -18.98 15.05 -4.21
N VAL A 77 -18.49 13.87 -3.82
CA VAL A 77 -19.01 13.12 -2.67
C VAL A 77 -17.93 13.11 -1.61
N TYR A 78 -18.22 13.73 -0.48
CA TYR A 78 -17.32 13.81 0.66
C TYR A 78 -17.85 12.95 1.80
N VAL A 79 -16.95 12.21 2.44
CA VAL A 79 -17.21 11.58 3.73
C VAL A 79 -16.29 12.26 4.74
N ASP A 80 -16.87 13.15 5.54
CA ASP A 80 -16.17 13.74 6.66
C ASP A 80 -16.34 12.82 7.88
N LEU A 81 -15.23 12.24 8.35
CA LEU A 81 -15.19 11.41 9.55
C LEU A 81 -14.68 12.19 10.77
N SER A 82 -14.50 13.51 10.65
CA SER A 82 -13.91 14.38 11.68
C SER A 82 -12.50 13.98 12.11
N LEU A 83 -11.76 13.27 11.24
CA LEU A 83 -10.39 12.80 11.46
C LEU A 83 -9.33 13.65 10.74
N GLY A 84 -9.71 14.81 10.19
CA GLY A 84 -8.81 15.69 9.43
C GLY A 84 -9.50 16.22 8.17
N GLN A 85 -9.07 15.74 6.99
CA GLN A 85 -9.65 16.13 5.72
C GLN A 85 -10.80 15.19 5.32
N ALA A 86 -11.89 15.75 4.80
CA ALA A 86 -13.00 14.94 4.30
C ALA A 86 -12.54 14.05 3.12
N LEU A 87 -12.86 12.77 3.18
CA LEU A 87 -12.55 11.81 2.12
C LEU A 87 -13.39 12.13 0.89
N ASN A 88 -12.74 12.61 -0.18
CA ASN A 88 -13.41 12.88 -1.45
C ASN A 88 -13.45 11.63 -2.33
N LEU A 89 -14.61 10.96 -2.39
CA LEU A 89 -14.83 9.77 -3.22
C LEU A 89 -14.85 10.09 -4.72
N ALA A 90 -15.03 11.36 -5.07
CA ALA A 90 -15.03 11.88 -6.43
C ALA A 90 -13.90 12.90 -6.67
N ALA A 91 -12.76 12.72 -5.99
CA ALA A 91 -11.58 13.56 -6.21
C ALA A 91 -11.24 13.65 -7.71
N PRO A 92 -10.98 14.86 -8.23
CA PRO A 92 -10.56 15.02 -9.62
C PRO A 92 -9.20 14.33 -9.82
N ALA A 93 -8.96 13.89 -11.06
CA ALA A 93 -7.66 13.34 -11.41
C ALA A 93 -6.59 14.44 -11.28
N ASP A 94 -5.49 14.10 -10.64
CA ASP A 94 -4.34 14.99 -10.46
C ASP A 94 -3.12 14.31 -11.11
N LYS A 95 -2.91 14.65 -12.38
CA LYS A 95 -1.86 14.05 -13.21
C LYS A 95 -0.47 14.34 -12.64
N ASP A 96 -0.23 15.54 -12.12
CA ASP A 96 1.08 15.92 -11.59
C ASP A 96 1.39 15.24 -10.27
N ARG A 97 0.39 15.09 -9.40
CA ARG A 97 0.53 14.31 -8.17
C ARG A 97 0.80 12.84 -8.43
N ALA A 98 0.04 12.23 -9.34
CA ALA A 98 0.27 10.85 -9.78
C ALA A 98 1.67 10.67 -10.37
N ARG A 99 2.13 11.65 -11.15
CA ARG A 99 3.49 11.70 -11.70
C ARG A 99 4.55 11.73 -10.59
N ARG A 100 4.42 12.62 -9.61
CA ARG A 100 5.37 12.72 -8.49
C ARG A 100 5.45 11.43 -7.68
N ALA A 101 4.32 10.76 -7.42
CA ALA A 101 4.31 9.47 -6.72
C ALA A 101 5.10 8.40 -7.49
N LEU A 102 4.94 8.37 -8.82
CA LEU A 102 5.66 7.46 -9.69
C LEU A 102 7.16 7.77 -9.76
N LEU A 103 7.53 9.05 -9.86
CA LEU A 103 8.93 9.49 -9.82
C LEU A 103 9.57 9.16 -8.48
N LEU A 104 8.82 9.27 -7.37
CA LEU A 104 9.35 8.99 -6.04
C LEU A 104 9.68 7.51 -5.90
N ALA A 105 8.82 6.64 -6.43
CA ALA A 105 9.11 5.21 -6.53
C ALA A 105 10.42 4.98 -7.31
N LEU A 106 10.54 5.57 -8.51
CA LEU A 106 11.72 5.45 -9.38
C LEU A 106 13.01 5.99 -8.74
N ALA A 107 12.93 7.04 -7.92
CA ALA A 107 14.08 7.62 -7.24
C ALA A 107 14.52 6.81 -6.00
N ALA A 108 13.60 6.10 -5.36
CA ALA A 108 13.83 5.36 -4.13
C ALA A 108 13.38 3.89 -4.24
N PRO A 109 13.90 3.12 -5.21
CA PRO A 109 13.41 1.79 -5.47
C PRO A 109 13.67 0.87 -4.28
N GLY A 110 12.65 0.09 -3.91
CA GLY A 110 12.73 -0.82 -2.76
C GLY A 110 12.73 -0.14 -1.38
N ARG A 111 12.50 1.19 -1.30
CA ARG A 111 12.39 1.91 -0.02
C ARG A 111 10.95 2.15 0.43
N ALA A 112 9.98 2.08 -0.49
CA ALA A 112 8.57 2.22 -0.20
C ALA A 112 7.77 1.04 -0.74
N ALA A 113 6.75 0.63 -0.01
CA ALA A 113 5.77 -0.33 -0.46
C ALA A 113 4.87 0.28 -1.54
N PHE A 114 4.44 -0.55 -2.50
CA PHE A 114 3.43 -0.15 -3.46
C PHE A 114 2.03 -0.29 -2.85
N SER A 115 1.24 0.77 -2.95
CA SER A 115 -0.17 0.81 -2.58
C SER A 115 -0.89 1.75 -3.55
N GLY A 116 -2.21 1.61 -3.67
CA GLY A 116 -3.06 2.56 -4.37
C GLY A 116 -3.85 3.40 -3.37
N ALA A 117 -4.23 4.62 -3.74
CA ALA A 117 -5.06 5.53 -2.93
C ALA A 117 -6.55 5.08 -2.85
N GLY A 118 -6.78 3.78 -2.70
CA GLY A 118 -8.10 3.14 -2.69
C GLY A 118 -8.69 2.92 -4.08
N ALA A 119 -9.71 2.05 -4.15
CA ALA A 119 -10.31 1.61 -5.41
C ALA A 119 -10.92 2.75 -6.26
N ALA A 120 -11.30 3.87 -5.63
CA ALA A 120 -11.91 5.01 -6.32
C ALA A 120 -10.90 5.96 -6.99
N GLN A 121 -9.66 6.02 -6.48
CA GLN A 121 -8.60 6.91 -6.98
C GLN A 121 -7.49 6.13 -7.71
N ALA A 122 -7.31 4.85 -7.40
CA ALA A 122 -6.41 3.95 -8.12
C ALA A 122 -7.04 2.55 -8.23
N PRO A 123 -7.95 2.36 -9.22
CA PRO A 123 -8.56 1.06 -9.46
C PRO A 123 -7.52 -0.01 -9.74
N VAL A 124 -7.69 -1.20 -9.15
CA VAL A 124 -6.75 -2.34 -9.30
C VAL A 124 -6.58 -2.76 -10.77
N ALA A 125 -7.60 -2.54 -11.61
CA ALA A 125 -7.54 -2.80 -13.05
C ALA A 125 -6.38 -2.08 -13.76
N HIS A 126 -5.91 -0.95 -13.21
CA HIS A 126 -4.83 -0.13 -13.77
C HIS A 126 -3.45 -0.43 -13.17
N TYR A 127 -3.33 -1.40 -12.26
CA TYR A 127 -2.04 -1.71 -11.63
C TYR A 127 -1.00 -2.17 -12.65
N GLY A 128 -1.42 -2.89 -13.70
CA GLY A 128 -0.54 -3.25 -14.81
C GLY A 128 0.06 -2.05 -15.54
N ASP A 129 -0.65 -0.92 -15.60
CA ASP A 129 -0.16 0.30 -16.24
C ASP A 129 0.89 1.00 -15.38
N PHE A 130 0.68 1.10 -14.06
CA PHE A 130 1.70 1.58 -13.14
C PHE A 130 2.99 0.74 -13.23
N PHE A 131 2.85 -0.58 -13.28
CA PHE A 131 3.99 -1.49 -13.39
C PHE A 131 4.73 -1.32 -14.73
N SER A 132 4.00 -1.13 -15.83
CA SER A 132 4.60 -0.79 -17.12
C SER A 132 5.37 0.52 -17.05
N TRP A 133 4.84 1.57 -16.43
CA TRP A 133 5.59 2.83 -16.31
C TRP A 133 6.81 2.73 -15.38
N LEU A 134 6.79 1.86 -14.37
CA LEU A 134 7.94 1.61 -13.50
C LEU A 134 9.06 0.83 -14.21
N GLY A 135 8.71 -0.20 -14.99
CA GLY A 135 9.68 -1.11 -15.60
C GLY A 135 10.03 -0.83 -17.07
N ASP A 136 9.28 0.01 -17.78
CA ASP A 136 9.47 0.30 -19.20
C ASP A 136 9.52 1.82 -19.47
N ARG A 137 10.72 2.30 -19.84
CA ARG A 137 10.97 3.71 -20.20
C ARG A 137 10.14 4.17 -21.39
N GLN A 138 9.94 3.30 -22.38
CA GLN A 138 9.18 3.65 -23.58
C GLN A 138 7.70 3.80 -23.25
N ALA A 139 7.15 2.90 -22.43
CA ALA A 139 5.79 3.04 -21.91
C ALA A 139 5.60 4.32 -21.10
N PHE A 140 6.56 4.65 -20.21
CA PHE A 140 6.55 5.90 -19.46
C PHE A 140 6.54 7.10 -20.41
N ARG A 141 7.54 7.20 -21.31
CA ARG A 141 7.68 8.32 -22.25
C ARG A 141 6.45 8.51 -23.12
N LYS A 142 5.85 7.42 -23.62
CA LYS A 142 4.65 7.45 -24.44
C LYS A 142 3.46 8.07 -23.71
N PHE A 143 3.29 7.78 -22.42
CA PHE A 143 2.15 8.26 -21.65
C PHE A 143 2.39 9.67 -21.06
N TRP A 144 3.58 9.90 -20.52
CA TRP A 144 3.91 11.12 -19.79
C TRP A 144 4.49 12.23 -20.69
N GLY A 145 5.01 11.89 -21.86
CA GLY A 145 5.55 12.86 -22.84
C GLY A 145 6.98 13.34 -22.53
N GLU A 146 7.68 12.66 -21.64
CA GLU A 146 9.01 13.07 -21.15
C GLU A 146 9.91 11.86 -20.91
N GLU A 147 11.22 12.11 -20.76
CA GLU A 147 12.17 11.08 -20.34
C GLU A 147 12.36 11.08 -18.83
N ILE A 148 12.57 9.89 -18.27
CA ILE A 148 12.89 9.72 -16.85
C ILE A 148 14.40 9.55 -16.67
N ASN A 149 14.97 10.28 -15.70
CA ASN A 149 16.39 10.21 -15.39
C ASN A 149 16.77 9.09 -14.38
N PRO A 150 15.86 8.51 -13.57
CA PRO A 150 16.17 7.27 -12.88
C PRO A 150 16.18 6.05 -13.82
N ARG A 151 16.86 4.98 -13.38
CA ARG A 151 16.74 3.67 -14.03
C ARG A 151 15.36 3.05 -13.80
N PRO A 152 14.88 2.18 -14.69
CA PRO A 152 13.65 1.43 -14.46
C PRO A 152 13.75 0.50 -13.25
N TYR A 153 12.58 0.13 -12.71
CA TYR A 153 12.47 -0.93 -11.72
C TYR A 153 12.89 -2.27 -12.31
N SER A 154 13.74 -2.98 -11.58
CA SER A 154 13.95 -4.40 -11.78
C SER A 154 12.76 -5.20 -11.25
N PHE A 155 12.64 -6.45 -11.71
CA PHE A 155 11.64 -7.38 -11.19
C PHE A 155 11.79 -7.62 -9.68
N SER A 156 13.02 -7.70 -9.18
CA SER A 156 13.30 -7.89 -7.74
C SER A 156 12.84 -6.70 -6.90
N GLU A 157 13.02 -5.47 -7.38
CA GLU A 157 12.53 -4.27 -6.68
C GLU A 157 11.01 -4.19 -6.68
N TRP A 158 10.37 -4.61 -7.77
CA TRP A 158 8.93 -4.73 -7.81
C TRP A 158 8.43 -5.79 -6.82
N LEU A 159 9.08 -6.97 -6.74
CA LEU A 159 8.73 -7.99 -5.73
C LEU A 159 8.88 -7.46 -4.31
N LEU A 160 10.00 -6.78 -4.02
CA LEU A 160 10.25 -6.15 -2.73
C LEU A 160 9.15 -5.15 -2.38
N ALA A 161 8.85 -4.21 -3.28
CA ALA A 161 7.87 -3.15 -3.06
C ALA A 161 6.43 -3.68 -2.92
N THR A 162 6.10 -4.77 -3.60
CA THR A 162 4.71 -5.22 -3.70
C THR A 162 4.37 -6.43 -2.82
N ARG A 163 5.37 -7.17 -2.30
CA ARG A 163 5.21 -8.44 -1.53
C ARG A 163 5.91 -8.34 -0.19
N THR A 164 7.23 -8.15 -0.21
CA THR A 164 8.07 -8.23 0.99
C THR A 164 7.87 -7.03 1.92
N LEU A 165 7.96 -5.80 1.41
CA LEU A 165 7.76 -4.59 2.24
C LEU A 165 6.34 -4.54 2.84
N PRO A 166 5.25 -4.76 2.09
CA PRO A 166 3.91 -4.83 2.69
C PRO A 166 3.81 -5.85 3.82
N ALA A 167 4.33 -7.07 3.63
CA ALA A 167 4.29 -8.10 4.67
C ALA A 167 5.11 -7.69 5.91
N GLN A 168 6.28 -7.10 5.72
CA GLN A 168 7.12 -6.59 6.81
C GLN A 168 6.44 -5.47 7.59
N PHE A 169 5.86 -4.48 6.91
CA PHE A 169 5.18 -3.35 7.54
C PHE A 169 3.92 -3.77 8.30
N LEU A 170 3.21 -4.77 7.77
CA LEU A 170 2.07 -5.38 8.44
C LEU A 170 2.48 -6.37 9.55
N GLY A 171 3.75 -6.76 9.65
CA GLY A 171 4.23 -7.74 10.65
C GLY A 171 3.80 -9.19 10.36
N LEU A 172 3.58 -9.54 9.10
CA LEU A 172 3.15 -10.86 8.64
C LEU A 172 4.37 -11.72 8.32
N ALA A 173 4.90 -12.40 9.34
CA ALA A 173 6.14 -13.16 9.25
C ALA A 173 6.07 -14.42 8.37
N ASP A 174 4.88 -14.90 8.01
CA ASP A 174 4.64 -16.07 7.16
C ASP A 174 4.37 -15.69 5.69
N ARG A 175 4.54 -14.40 5.32
CA ARG A 175 4.15 -13.84 4.01
C ARG A 175 5.22 -12.95 3.41
N GLY A 176 5.06 -12.67 2.12
CA GLY A 176 5.97 -11.79 1.38
C GLY A 176 7.31 -12.44 1.04
N HIS A 177 7.47 -13.75 1.28
CA HIS A 177 8.64 -14.56 0.93
C HIS A 177 8.24 -16.01 0.61
N LEU A 178 9.19 -16.78 0.07
CA LEU A 178 9.01 -18.19 -0.31
C LEU A 178 9.89 -19.16 0.50
N GLY A 179 10.59 -18.67 1.52
CA GLY A 179 11.39 -19.52 2.42
C GLY A 179 10.56 -20.51 3.25
N PRO A 180 11.18 -21.56 3.82
CA PRO A 180 10.49 -22.52 4.69
C PRO A 180 9.71 -21.85 5.82
N GLY A 181 8.49 -22.34 6.08
CA GLY A 181 7.57 -21.74 7.06
C GLY A 181 6.66 -20.65 6.49
N ALA A 182 6.90 -20.18 5.25
CA ALA A 182 5.96 -19.32 4.56
C ALA A 182 4.63 -20.04 4.29
N ARG A 183 3.55 -19.28 4.32
CA ARG A 183 2.27 -19.74 3.80
C ARG A 183 2.39 -19.96 2.29
N ALA A 184 1.73 -21.01 1.78
CA ALA A 184 1.69 -21.33 0.35
C ALA A 184 0.74 -20.39 -0.43
N ASP A 185 1.04 -19.09 -0.39
CA ASP A 185 0.43 -18.02 -1.18
C ASP A 185 1.37 -17.71 -2.36
N LEU A 186 1.11 -18.30 -3.54
CA LEU A 186 2.01 -18.29 -4.70
C LEU A 186 1.32 -17.71 -5.93
N ALA A 187 1.96 -16.77 -6.60
CA ALA A 187 1.53 -16.28 -7.92
C ALA A 187 2.55 -16.72 -8.98
N LEU A 188 2.09 -17.47 -9.98
CA LEU A 188 2.89 -18.00 -11.08
C LEU A 188 2.51 -17.27 -12.36
N PHE A 189 3.52 -16.77 -13.07
CA PHE A 189 3.40 -16.01 -14.31
C PHE A 189 4.08 -16.77 -15.45
N ASP A 190 3.61 -16.57 -16.67
CA ASP A 190 4.31 -17.08 -17.83
C ASP A 190 5.58 -16.26 -18.07
N TRP A 191 6.70 -16.96 -18.25
CA TRP A 191 8.00 -16.34 -18.49
C TRP A 191 8.66 -16.95 -19.73
N PRO A 192 8.41 -16.38 -20.93
CA PRO A 192 8.94 -16.96 -22.15
C PRO A 192 10.48 -16.87 -22.17
N PRO A 193 11.18 -17.86 -22.78
CA PRO A 193 12.60 -17.75 -23.04
C PRO A 193 12.92 -16.45 -23.79
N GLY A 194 13.91 -15.68 -23.31
CA GLY A 194 14.28 -14.39 -23.91
C GLY A 194 13.41 -13.20 -23.51
N ALA A 195 12.50 -13.33 -22.53
CA ALA A 195 11.76 -12.20 -21.97
C ALA A 195 12.70 -11.10 -21.43
N GLY A 196 13.88 -11.46 -20.92
CA GLY A 196 14.82 -10.54 -20.31
C GLY A 196 14.17 -9.76 -19.17
N ASP A 197 14.45 -8.46 -19.10
CA ASP A 197 13.89 -7.55 -18.07
C ASP A 197 12.49 -7.02 -18.39
N ARG A 198 11.79 -7.56 -19.39
CA ARG A 198 10.40 -7.17 -19.75
C ARG A 198 9.37 -7.78 -18.80
N TRP A 199 9.64 -7.69 -17.50
CA TRP A 199 8.77 -8.19 -16.44
C TRP A 199 7.38 -7.55 -16.38
N PRO A 200 7.18 -6.24 -16.71
CA PRO A 200 5.85 -5.64 -16.55
C PRO A 200 4.78 -6.31 -17.38
N ASP A 201 5.13 -6.72 -18.61
CA ASP A 201 4.20 -7.44 -19.50
C ASP A 201 3.85 -8.82 -18.95
N GLN A 202 4.81 -9.51 -18.34
CA GLN A 202 4.62 -10.87 -17.83
C GLN A 202 3.77 -10.92 -16.56
N VAL A 203 3.84 -9.89 -15.72
CA VAL A 203 3.11 -9.87 -14.44
C VAL A 203 1.69 -9.31 -14.54
N ARG A 204 1.28 -8.80 -15.71
CA ARG A 204 -0.08 -8.29 -15.94
C ARG A 204 -1.15 -9.35 -15.74
N ARG A 205 -0.82 -10.62 -15.99
CA ARG A 205 -1.78 -11.72 -15.92
C ARG A 205 -1.18 -12.93 -15.23
N CYS A 206 -1.69 -13.21 -14.04
CA CYS A 206 -1.30 -14.40 -13.27
C CYS A 206 -1.86 -15.66 -13.95
N ARG A 207 -1.00 -16.62 -14.29
CA ARG A 207 -1.41 -17.90 -14.88
C ARG A 207 -2.00 -18.82 -13.83
N THR A 208 -1.31 -18.98 -12.72
CA THR A 208 -1.75 -19.84 -11.62
C THR A 208 -1.58 -19.10 -10.30
N LEU A 209 -2.63 -19.09 -9.48
CA LEU A 209 -2.63 -18.51 -8.15
C LEU A 209 -2.95 -19.60 -7.14
N ILE A 210 -2.07 -19.79 -6.17
CA ILE A 210 -2.25 -20.69 -5.03
C ILE A 210 -2.44 -19.81 -3.79
N LYS A 211 -3.46 -20.08 -2.99
CA LYS A 211 -3.77 -19.38 -1.74
C LYS A 211 -3.90 -20.41 -0.62
N GLY A 212 -3.04 -20.34 0.39
CA GLY A 212 -2.98 -21.31 1.49
C GLY A 212 -2.82 -22.74 1.01
N GLY A 213 -2.09 -22.97 -0.08
CA GLY A 213 -1.91 -24.30 -0.69
C GLY A 213 -3.04 -24.75 -1.61
N THR A 214 -4.12 -23.96 -1.77
CA THR A 214 -5.24 -24.26 -2.67
C THR A 214 -5.08 -23.51 -3.99
N VAL A 215 -5.20 -24.20 -5.13
CA VAL A 215 -5.23 -23.55 -6.45
C VAL A 215 -6.55 -22.78 -6.61
N VAL A 216 -6.45 -21.46 -6.76
CA VAL A 216 -7.57 -20.52 -6.93
C VAL A 216 -7.74 -20.11 -8.39
N MET A 217 -6.61 -19.83 -9.07
CA MET A 217 -6.59 -19.65 -10.52
C MET A 217 -5.70 -20.69 -11.16
N GLU A 218 -6.12 -21.21 -12.32
CA GLU A 218 -5.35 -22.13 -13.14
C GLU A 218 -5.53 -21.77 -14.62
N ASN A 219 -4.41 -21.70 -15.36
CA ASN A 219 -4.38 -21.31 -16.76
C ASN A 219 -5.24 -20.07 -17.04
N TYR A 220 -5.08 -19.05 -16.19
CA TYR A 220 -5.77 -17.76 -16.25
C TYR A 220 -7.27 -17.76 -15.95
N ASN A 221 -7.82 -18.89 -15.49
CA ASN A 221 -9.23 -19.02 -15.13
C ASN A 221 -9.36 -19.15 -13.62
N LEU A 222 -10.37 -18.47 -13.05
CA LEU A 222 -10.75 -18.66 -11.66
C LEU A 222 -11.45 -20.01 -11.51
N VAL A 223 -10.83 -20.94 -10.79
CA VAL A 223 -11.33 -22.33 -10.63
C VAL A 223 -11.95 -22.57 -9.26
N ARG A 224 -11.64 -21.75 -8.25
CA ARG A 224 -12.18 -21.83 -6.89
C ARG A 224 -12.58 -20.46 -6.36
N PRO A 225 -13.73 -19.91 -6.79
CA PRO A 225 -14.20 -18.59 -6.37
C PRO A 225 -14.64 -18.53 -4.89
N ASP A 226 -14.88 -19.70 -4.31
CA ASP A 226 -15.41 -19.93 -2.96
C ASP A 226 -14.35 -19.89 -1.86
N VAL A 227 -13.06 -19.78 -2.21
CA VAL A 227 -12.00 -19.70 -1.19
C VAL A 227 -12.24 -18.49 -0.28
N PRO A 228 -12.40 -18.70 1.04
CA PRO A 228 -12.85 -17.66 1.94
C PRO A 228 -11.92 -16.44 1.93
N LYS A 229 -12.54 -15.26 2.08
CA LYS A 229 -11.85 -14.04 2.47
C LYS A 229 -11.61 -14.13 3.96
N ILE A 230 -10.40 -13.84 4.34
CA ILE A 230 -9.89 -14.05 5.67
C ILE A 230 -9.49 -12.68 6.20
N THR A 231 -9.98 -12.33 7.38
CA THR A 231 -9.61 -11.09 8.05
C THR A 231 -8.60 -11.39 9.13
N TRP A 232 -7.52 -10.62 9.15
CA TRP A 232 -6.46 -10.78 10.15
C TRP A 232 -6.64 -9.74 11.24
N TYR A 233 -6.59 -10.21 12.48
CA TYR A 233 -6.55 -9.35 13.65
C TYR A 233 -5.17 -9.46 14.28
N ARG A 234 -4.55 -8.31 14.52
CA ARG A 234 -3.34 -8.22 15.36
C ARG A 234 -3.78 -8.00 16.78
N ARG A 235 -3.37 -8.87 17.70
CA ARG A 235 -3.49 -8.55 19.12
C ARG A 235 -2.45 -7.49 19.46
N THR A 236 -2.90 -6.28 19.76
CA THR A 236 -2.05 -5.31 20.46
C THR A 236 -2.12 -5.69 21.93
N GLY A 237 -1.01 -6.11 22.54
CA GLY A 237 -0.95 -6.40 23.98
C GLY A 237 -1.14 -5.16 24.87
N ALA A 238 -1.70 -4.09 24.31
CA ALA A 238 -1.96 -2.83 24.97
C ALA A 238 -3.19 -2.97 25.86
N GLU A 239 -3.00 -2.80 27.16
CA GLU A 239 -4.11 -2.44 28.04
C GLU A 239 -4.68 -1.10 27.58
N SER A 240 -6.00 -0.90 27.69
CA SER A 240 -6.65 0.36 27.29
C SER A 240 -6.03 1.50 28.11
N PRO A 241 -5.21 2.40 27.52
CA PRO A 241 -4.64 3.51 28.25
C PRO A 241 -5.74 4.46 28.70
N ALA A 242 -5.52 5.22 29.77
CA ALA A 242 -6.47 6.23 30.26
C ALA A 242 -6.95 7.20 29.15
N LEU A 243 -6.07 7.53 28.20
CA LEU A 243 -6.41 8.35 27.03
C LEU A 243 -7.41 7.67 26.07
N VAL A 244 -7.26 6.35 25.85
CA VAL A 244 -8.23 5.60 25.04
C VAL A 244 -9.55 5.50 25.78
N GLU A 245 -9.54 5.27 27.10
CA GLU A 245 -10.77 5.28 27.90
C GLU A 245 -11.45 6.66 27.86
N GLU A 246 -10.69 7.74 27.92
CA GLU A 246 -11.19 9.11 27.79
C GLU A 246 -11.81 9.37 26.41
N LEU A 247 -11.10 9.03 25.33
CA LEU A 247 -11.63 9.11 23.96
C LEU A 247 -12.87 8.19 23.78
N CYS A 248 -12.94 7.07 24.50
CA CYS A 248 -14.09 6.17 24.51
C CYS A 248 -15.34 6.78 25.15
N ARG A 249 -15.21 7.72 26.10
CA ARG A 249 -16.36 8.32 26.80
C ARG A 249 -17.26 9.16 25.88
N TYR A 250 -16.72 9.64 24.76
CA TYR A 250 -17.43 10.50 23.81
C TYR A 250 -18.01 9.74 22.61
N ARG A 251 -18.14 8.41 22.70
CA ARG A 251 -18.64 7.58 21.60
C ARG A 251 -20.17 7.54 21.61
N SER A 252 -20.78 7.66 20.43
CA SER A 252 -22.22 7.40 20.20
C SER A 252 -22.55 5.90 20.05
N PHE A 253 -21.55 5.02 20.21
CA PHE A 253 -21.68 3.58 20.08
C PHE A 253 -21.03 2.84 21.27
N ARG A 254 -21.51 1.62 21.53
CA ARG A 254 -20.98 0.71 22.55
C ARG A 254 -19.72 0.00 22.03
N PRO A 255 -18.56 0.05 22.71
CA PRO A 255 -17.33 -0.60 22.28
C PRO A 255 -17.47 -2.10 22.01
N GLU A 256 -18.36 -2.79 22.74
CA GLU A 256 -18.65 -4.22 22.59
C GLU A 256 -19.22 -4.54 21.20
N ASN A 257 -19.86 -3.56 20.54
CA ASN A 257 -20.38 -3.72 19.18
C ASN A 257 -19.27 -3.63 18.10
N LEU A 258 -18.05 -3.21 18.48
CA LEU A 258 -16.87 -3.24 17.61
C LEU A 258 -16.01 -4.48 17.84
N TRP A 259 -16.32 -5.30 18.85
CA TRP A 259 -15.53 -6.49 19.15
C TRP A 259 -15.85 -7.59 18.13
N ALA A 260 -14.82 -8.17 17.54
CA ALA A 260 -14.96 -9.46 16.86
C ALA A 260 -15.20 -10.53 17.93
N ALA A 261 -16.33 -11.26 17.85
CA ALA A 261 -16.77 -12.25 18.84
C ALA A 261 -15.89 -13.51 18.96
N VAL A 262 -14.68 -13.50 18.39
CA VAL A 262 -13.78 -14.65 18.36
C VAL A 262 -12.88 -14.64 19.58
N ASP A 263 -12.68 -15.80 20.21
CA ASP A 263 -11.82 -15.94 21.39
C ASP A 263 -10.34 -15.74 20.99
N LEU A 264 -9.85 -14.49 21.01
CA LEU A 264 -8.51 -14.05 20.57
C LEU A 264 -7.33 -14.54 21.47
N LYS A 265 -7.50 -15.64 22.21
CA LYS A 265 -6.62 -15.95 23.36
C LYS A 265 -5.28 -16.58 23.00
N ALA A 266 -5.10 -17.18 21.82
CA ALA A 266 -3.99 -18.11 21.60
C ALA A 266 -2.83 -17.64 20.69
N ALA A 267 -3.02 -16.67 19.78
CA ALA A 267 -1.96 -16.26 18.84
C ALA A 267 -1.85 -14.73 18.65
N ALA A 268 -0.64 -14.24 18.35
CA ALA A 268 -0.36 -12.82 18.09
C ALA A 268 -1.07 -12.29 16.84
N TRP A 269 -1.31 -13.19 15.89
CA TRP A 269 -2.11 -13.01 14.69
C TRP A 269 -3.14 -14.12 14.63
N MET A 270 -4.42 -13.79 14.40
CA MET A 270 -5.44 -14.80 14.16
C MET A 270 -6.15 -14.58 12.83
N GLU A 271 -6.41 -15.73 12.22
CA GLU A 271 -7.18 -15.91 10.99
C GLU A 271 -8.65 -16.12 11.36
N VAL A 272 -9.54 -15.27 10.87
CA VAL A 272 -11.01 -15.42 11.03
C VAL A 272 -11.69 -15.35 9.68
#